data_AF-A0A1X2GNK7-F1
#
_entry.id   AF-A0A1X2GNK7-F1
#
_cell.length_a   1.000
_cell.length_b   1.000
_cell.length_c   1.000
_cell.angle_alpha   90.00
_cell.angle_beta   90.00
_cell.angle_gamma   90.00
#
_symmetry.space_group_name_H-M   'P 1'
#
loop_
_entity.id
_entity.type
_entity.pdbx_description
1 polymer ?
#
loop_
_entity_poly.entity_id
_entity_poly.type
_entity_poly.pdbx_seq_one_letter_code
_entity_poly.pdbx_strand_id
1 'polypeptide(L)'
;IPKGQVTTYKVLSDALGSHPRAVGQALRVNPFCPLPIPCHRVIKTDKSIGGFNGGFGNCQFVANKRAKLMKEGLSFDDNNFLLSNVDGSDTIFNKF
;
A
#
# COMPACT_ATOMS: atom_id res chain seq x y z
N ILE A 1 -1.67 -9.12 -4.91
CA ILE A 1 -1.33 -7.84 -5.57
C ILE A 1 0.01 -8.00 -6.28
N PRO A 2 0.07 -7.94 -7.61
CA PRO A 2 1.31 -8.05 -8.40
C PRO A 2 2.34 -6.97 -8.07
N LYS A 3 3.60 -7.19 -8.46
CA LYS A 3 4.67 -6.18 -8.36
C LYS A 3 4.35 -5.01 -9.28
N GLY A 4 4.60 -3.78 -8.82
CA GLY A 4 4.33 -2.56 -9.60
C GLY A 4 2.87 -2.12 -9.57
N GLN A 5 2.03 -2.77 -8.77
CA GLN A 5 0.65 -2.37 -8.52
C GLN A 5 0.39 -2.22 -7.03
N VAL A 6 -0.56 -1.35 -6.70
CA VAL A 6 -1.06 -1.16 -5.33
C VAL A 6 -2.55 -1.43 -5.30
N THR A 7 -3.08 -1.76 -4.13
CA THR A 7 -4.52 -1.75 -3.90
C THR A 7 -4.84 -0.78 -2.76
N THR A 8 -6.12 -0.55 -2.50
CA THR A 8 -6.54 0.26 -1.37
C THR A 8 -7.12 -0.61 -0.25
N TYR A 9 -7.06 -0.13 0.99
CA TYR A 9 -7.72 -0.81 2.10
C TYR A 9 -9.21 -1.08 1.84
N LYS A 10 -9.87 -0.19 1.09
CA LYS A 10 -11.29 -0.32 0.71
C LYS A 10 -11.50 -1.49 -0.25
N VAL A 11 -10.77 -1.52 -1.35
CA VAL A 11 -10.94 -2.57 -2.36
C VAL A 11 -10.61 -3.94 -1.75
N LEU A 12 -9.55 -4.01 -0.93
CA LEU A 12 -9.19 -5.23 -0.24
C LEU A 12 -10.24 -5.66 0.80
N SER A 13 -10.85 -4.71 1.53
CA SER A 13 -11.91 -5.05 2.48
C SER A 13 -13.19 -5.49 1.79
N ASP A 14 -13.55 -4.86 0.67
CA ASP A 14 -14.74 -5.19 -0.11
C ASP A 14 -14.63 -6.63 -0.66
N ALA A 15 -13.47 -7.02 -1.19
CA ALA A 15 -13.20 -8.38 -1.65
C ALA A 15 -13.26 -9.43 -0.51
N LEU A 16 -12.92 -9.03 0.72
CA LEU A 16 -12.95 -9.90 1.90
C LEU A 16 -14.30 -9.89 2.64
N GLY A 17 -15.27 -9.07 2.23
CA GLY A 17 -16.50 -8.85 3.00
C GLY A 17 -16.24 -8.25 4.39
N SER A 18 -15.20 -7.43 4.53
CA SER A 18 -14.73 -6.86 5.79
C SER A 18 -14.73 -5.33 5.78
N HIS A 19 -14.14 -4.71 6.80
CA HIS A 19 -14.03 -3.26 6.93
C HIS A 19 -12.58 -2.78 6.72
N PRO A 20 -12.32 -1.64 6.03
CA PRO A 20 -10.97 -1.15 5.75
C PRO A 20 -10.08 -1.01 7.00
N ARG A 21 -10.69 -0.58 8.12
CA ARG A 21 -10.01 -0.47 9.41
C ARG A 21 -9.57 -1.83 9.96
N ALA A 22 -10.38 -2.87 9.80
CA ALA A 22 -10.03 -4.23 10.24
C ALA A 22 -8.85 -4.78 9.42
N VAL A 23 -8.87 -4.58 8.10
CA VAL A 23 -7.75 -4.92 7.20
C VAL A 23 -6.47 -4.17 7.60
N GLY A 24 -6.58 -2.87 7.90
CA GLY A 24 -5.45 -2.08 8.39
C GLY A 24 -4.86 -2.61 9.70
N GLN A 25 -5.71 -3.02 10.64
CA GLN A 25 -5.26 -3.62 11.90
C GLN A 25 -4.60 -4.99 11.69
N ALA A 26 -5.15 -5.84 10.82
CA ALA A 26 -4.55 -7.12 10.46
C ALA A 26 -3.16 -6.93 9.83
N LEU A 27 -3.01 -5.96 8.93
CA LEU A 27 -1.73 -5.65 8.31
C LEU A 27 -0.71 -5.03 9.28
N ARG A 28 -1.17 -4.35 10.35
CA ARG A 28 -0.31 -3.78 11.39
C ARG A 28 0.39 -4.84 12.23
N VAL A 29 -0.29 -5.94 12.54
CA VAL A 29 0.21 -7.02 13.41
C VAL A 29 0.73 -8.22 12.61
N ASN A 30 0.94 -8.07 11.31
CA ASN A 30 1.37 -9.15 10.44
C ASN A 30 2.79 -9.65 10.83
N PRO A 31 2.94 -10.89 11.33
CA PRO A 31 4.23 -11.42 11.77
C PRO A 31 5.19 -11.72 10.60
N PHE A 32 4.67 -11.76 9.37
CA PHE A 32 5.43 -12.02 8.15
C PHE A 32 5.70 -10.72 7.35
N CYS A 33 5.54 -9.56 7.99
CA CYS A 33 5.93 -8.29 7.43
C CYS A 33 7.47 -8.18 7.40
N PRO A 34 8.12 -7.78 6.29
CA PRO A 34 7.56 -7.33 5.00
C PRO A 34 7.66 -8.34 3.84
N LEU A 35 8.22 -9.52 4.08
CA LEU A 35 8.37 -10.61 3.10
C LEU A 35 8.03 -11.91 3.84
N PRO A 36 7.24 -12.82 3.24
CA PRO A 36 6.79 -12.86 1.84
C PRO A 36 5.52 -12.05 1.51
N ILE A 37 4.85 -11.45 2.50
CA ILE A 37 3.53 -10.82 2.30
C ILE A 37 3.68 -9.37 1.83
N PRO A 38 3.11 -8.97 0.67
CA PRO A 38 3.28 -7.62 0.10
C PRO A 38 2.38 -6.57 0.77
N CYS A 39 2.44 -6.45 2.10
CA CYS A 39 1.63 -5.51 2.89
C CYS A 39 1.91 -4.04 2.54
N HIS A 40 3.10 -3.73 1.99
CA HIS A 40 3.45 -2.39 1.51
C HIS A 40 2.64 -1.97 0.29
N ARG A 41 2.03 -2.90 -0.45
CA ARG A 41 1.21 -2.61 -1.65
C ARG A 41 -0.21 -2.14 -1.33
N VAL A 42 -0.61 -2.05 -0.06
CA VAL A 42 -1.94 -1.57 0.35
C VAL A 42 -1.85 -0.12 0.81
N ILE A 43 -2.54 0.81 0.16
CA ILE A 43 -2.51 2.25 0.44
C ILE A 43 -3.92 2.79 0.76
N LYS A 44 -4.03 4.08 1.07
CA LYS A 44 -5.33 4.73 1.33
C LYS A 44 -6.06 5.00 0.01
N THR A 45 -7.38 5.08 0.07
CA THR A 45 -8.24 5.31 -1.11
C THR A 45 -8.01 6.68 -1.76
N ASP A 46 -7.51 7.65 -0.99
CA ASP A 46 -7.09 8.98 -1.45
C ASP A 46 -5.73 8.97 -2.18
N LYS A 47 -5.17 7.78 -2.48
CA LYS A 47 -3.86 7.56 -3.09
C LYS A 47 -2.67 7.98 -2.21
N SER A 48 -2.88 8.41 -0.97
CA SER A 48 -1.78 8.60 -0.03
C SER A 48 -1.24 7.27 0.47
N ILE A 49 0.07 7.22 0.73
CA ILE A 49 0.77 5.98 1.09
C ILE A 49 0.19 5.29 2.35
N GLY A 50 -0.37 6.05 3.29
CA GLY A 50 -0.92 5.54 4.54
C GLY A 50 0.14 4.98 5.50
N GLY A 51 -0.31 4.20 6.49
CA GLY A 51 0.57 3.61 7.50
C GLY A 51 1.34 2.38 7.02
N PHE A 52 2.42 2.05 7.73
CA PHE A 52 3.21 0.83 7.51
C PHE A 52 3.79 0.30 8.82
N ASN A 53 3.70 -1.01 9.06
CA ASN A 53 4.32 -1.68 10.21
C ASN A 53 4.07 -0.99 11.57
N GLY A 54 2.87 -0.45 11.78
CA GLY A 54 2.51 0.30 12.98
C GLY A 54 2.93 1.78 13.00
N GLY A 55 3.78 2.22 12.06
CA GLY A 55 4.11 3.63 11.87
C GLY A 55 3.09 4.37 11.01
N PHE A 56 2.92 5.66 11.31
CA PHE A 56 2.06 6.59 10.56
C PHE A 56 2.75 7.97 10.44
N GLY A 57 2.31 8.78 9.48
CA GLY A 57 2.87 10.11 9.24
C GLY A 57 4.31 10.07 8.73
N ASN A 58 5.09 11.10 9.05
CA ASN A 58 6.47 11.23 8.60
C ASN A 58 7.41 10.41 9.50
N CYS A 59 7.46 9.10 9.27
CA CYS A 59 8.31 8.16 10.03
C CYS A 59 9.05 7.19 9.12
N GLN A 60 10.11 6.58 9.66
CA GLN A 60 10.97 5.65 8.91
C GLN A 60 10.18 4.47 8.31
N PHE A 61 9.14 3.98 8.97
CA PHE A 61 8.33 2.89 8.44
C PHE A 61 7.59 3.29 7.16
N VAL A 62 7.03 4.50 7.12
CA VAL A 62 6.36 5.03 5.93
C VAL A 62 7.38 5.31 4.83
N ALA A 63 8.55 5.85 5.16
CA ALA A 63 9.65 6.02 4.21
C ALA A 63 10.11 4.68 3.60
N ASN A 64 10.21 3.63 4.42
CA ASN A 64 10.55 2.28 3.98
C ASN A 64 9.49 1.69 3.03
N LYS A 65 8.20 1.94 3.31
CA LYS A 65 7.10 1.56 2.41
C LYS A 65 7.24 2.26 1.06
N ARG A 66 7.50 3.58 1.08
CA ARG A 66 7.69 4.38 -0.14
C ARG A 66 8.85 3.86 -0.96
N ALA A 67 10.01 3.65 -0.34
CA ALA A 67 11.20 3.13 -1.00
C ALA A 67 10.97 1.77 -1.66
N LYS A 68 10.21 0.88 -1.01
CA LYS A 68 9.84 -0.43 -1.59
C LYS A 68 8.95 -0.27 -2.81
N LEU A 69 7.92 0.56 -2.73
CA LEU A 69 7.01 0.82 -3.86
C LEU A 69 7.74 1.50 -5.03
N MET A 70 8.63 2.44 -4.76
CA MET A 70 9.49 3.08 -5.76
C MET A 70 10.40 2.06 -6.45
N LYS A 71 11.01 1.15 -5.69
CA LYS A 71 11.80 0.04 -6.26
C LYS A 71 10.97 -0.93 -7.12
N GLU A 72 9.66 -0.94 -6.94
CA GLU A 72 8.72 -1.70 -7.78
C GLU A 72 8.25 -0.95 -9.04
N GLY A 73 8.62 0.33 -9.21
CA GLY A 73 8.22 1.16 -10.37
C GLY A 73 7.11 2.17 -10.09
N LEU A 74 6.80 2.47 -8.83
CA LEU A 74 5.73 3.43 -8.50
C LEU A 74 6.30 4.80 -8.12
N SER A 75 5.73 5.87 -8.68
CA SER A 75 6.13 7.25 -8.39
C SER A 75 5.21 7.91 -7.37
N PHE A 76 5.79 8.65 -6.43
CA PHE A 76 5.08 9.40 -5.38
C PHE A 76 5.54 10.85 -5.36
N ASP A 77 4.62 11.78 -5.09
CA ASP A 77 4.94 13.18 -4.86
C ASP A 77 5.66 13.40 -3.51
N ASP A 78 5.99 14.66 -3.22
CA ASP A 78 6.64 15.07 -1.97
C ASP A 78 5.73 14.92 -0.74
N ASN A 79 4.41 14.92 -0.95
CA ASN A 79 3.39 14.71 0.08
C ASN A 79 3.00 13.22 0.27
N ASN A 80 3.71 12.29 -0.37
CA ASN A 80 3.45 10.85 -0.37
C ASN A 80 2.12 10.41 -1.03
N PHE A 81 1.65 11.14 -2.02
CA PHE A 81 0.56 10.74 -2.90
C PHE A 81 1.10 10.01 -4.13
N LEU A 82 0.45 8.91 -4.49
CA LEU A 82 0.77 8.14 -5.69
C LEU A 82 0.40 8.94 -6.95
N LEU A 83 1.38 9.14 -7.84
CA LEU A 83 1.21 9.89 -9.09
C LEU A 83 0.75 8.97 -10.23
N SER A 84 1.57 7.97 -10.58
CA SER A 84 1.30 6.99 -11.64
C SER A 84 2.41 5.92 -11.67
N ASN A 85 2.20 4.85 -12.44
CA ASN A 85 3.23 3.87 -12.75
C ASN A 85 4.10 4.43 -13.89
N VAL A 86 5.43 4.21 -13.84
CA VAL A 86 6.35 4.64 -14.92
C VAL A 86 5.95 4.07 -16.28
N ASP A 87 5.28 2.92 -16.28
CA ASP A 87 4.86 2.20 -17.50
C ASP A 87 3.48 2.63 -18.04
N GLY A 88 2.82 3.61 -17.43
CA GLY A 88 1.48 4.08 -17.84
C GLY A 88 0.33 3.08 -17.58
N SER A 89 0.61 1.94 -16.94
CA SER A 89 -0.37 0.91 -16.62
C SER A 89 -1.22 1.27 -15.38
N ASP A 90 -2.40 0.66 -15.26
CA ASP A 90 -3.29 0.82 -14.11
C ASP A 90 -2.54 0.52 -12.80
N THR A 91 -2.37 1.57 -11.99
CA THR A 91 -1.66 1.51 -10.70
C THR A 91 -2.47 0.79 -9.63
N ILE A 92 -3.80 0.83 -9.73
CA ILE A 92 -4.71 0.29 -8.72
C ILE A 92 -5.20 -1.10 -9.13
N PHE A 93 -4.75 -2.12 -8.43
CA PHE A 93 -5.23 -3.50 -8.53
C PHE A 93 -6.59 -3.66 -7.84
N ASN A 94 -7.60 -3.95 -8.65
CA ASN A 94 -8.99 -4.16 -8.21
C ASN A 94 -9.55 -5.56 -8.54
N LYS A 95 -8.77 -6.44 -9.17
CA LYS A 95 -9.21 -7.78 -9.60
C LYS A 95 -8.83 -8.83 -8.54
N PHE A 96 -9.55 -8.86 -7.43
CA PHE A 96 -9.37 -9.86 -6.37
C PHE A 96 -10.12 -11.15 -6.66
#